data_AF-A0AAD7GUB6-F1
#
_entry.id   AF-A0AAD7GUB6-F1
#
_cell.length_a   1.000
_cell.length_b   1.000
_cell.length_c   1.000
_cell.angle_alpha   90.00
_cell.angle_beta   90.00
_cell.angle_gamma   90.00
#
_symmetry.space_group_name_H-M   'P 1'
#
loop_
_entity.id
_entity.type
_entity.pdbx_description
1 polymer ?
#
loop_
_entity_poly.entity_id
_entity_poly.type
_entity_poly.pdbx_seq_one_letter_code
_entity_poly.pdbx_strand_id
1 'polypeptide(L)'
;MRFSTLFTTLAVVATGASAASFSSESISSAVSLTAQNHYGAPIPPWEVGHYPGWYYGKGTPPKGINCILEGLFCELLEYFFPFLGFHCPKPPPPPPPHQPPPPPEFTQCFSNLTGAAQDASYQTYGLVDTVADCIAMCDSVSGCIFFNTYHDVNGKGGSTQLTCALFQECLTADSADNYGGQTQPDGSVDYITNSDGYCKKKATA
;
A
#
# COMPACT_ATOMS: atom_id res chain seq x y z
N MET A 1 40.28 10.96 -5.71
CA MET A 1 39.46 12.17 -5.56
C MET A 1 38.28 11.79 -4.68
N ARG A 2 38.19 12.35 -3.48
CA ARG A 2 37.11 12.07 -2.51
C ARG A 2 35.95 13.02 -2.84
N PHE A 3 34.79 12.48 -3.22
CA PHE A 3 33.58 13.27 -3.37
C PHE A 3 33.00 13.55 -1.99
N SER A 4 33.13 14.79 -1.53
CA SER A 4 32.41 15.29 -0.34
C SER A 4 30.98 15.60 -0.76
N THR A 5 30.03 14.74 -0.39
CA THR A 5 28.59 15.01 -0.49
C THR A 5 28.20 15.99 0.62
N LEU A 6 27.92 17.23 0.23
CA LEU A 6 27.28 18.23 1.07
C LEU A 6 25.79 17.88 1.21
N PHE A 7 25.40 17.36 2.37
CA PHE A 7 23.99 17.29 2.74
C PHE A 7 23.50 18.70 3.05
N THR A 8 22.62 19.23 2.20
CA THR A 8 21.95 20.51 2.46
C THR A 8 20.85 20.26 3.47
N THR A 9 21.06 20.64 4.73
CA THR A 9 20.03 20.65 5.75
C THR A 9 19.03 21.77 5.42
N LEU A 10 17.84 21.41 4.93
CA LEU A 10 16.73 22.36 4.82
C LEU A 10 16.22 22.66 6.24
N ALA A 11 16.63 23.80 6.81
CA ALA A 11 16.04 24.32 8.03
C ALA A 11 14.78 25.10 7.65
N VAL A 12 13.60 24.51 7.88
CA VAL A 12 12.32 25.24 7.77
C VAL A 12 12.18 26.09 9.03
N VAL A 13 12.29 27.41 8.89
CA VAL A 13 12.03 28.36 9.98
C VAL A 13 10.51 28.44 10.17
N ALA A 14 9.99 27.66 11.12
CA ALA A 14 8.61 27.78 11.57
C ALA A 14 8.51 28.93 12.59
N THR A 15 7.90 30.05 12.20
CA THR A 15 7.42 31.03 13.17
C THR A 15 6.18 30.45 13.84
N GLY A 16 6.36 29.85 15.02
CA GLY A 16 5.27 29.57 15.96
C GLY A 16 4.49 28.29 15.73
N ALA A 17 5.13 27.14 15.84
CA ALA A 17 4.54 25.87 16.29
C ALA A 17 5.69 24.93 16.68
N SER A 18 5.49 24.09 17.68
CA SER A 18 6.46 23.13 18.22
C SER A 18 7.33 22.51 17.12
N ALA A 19 8.66 22.68 17.20
CA ALA A 19 9.58 22.08 16.27
C ALA A 19 9.48 20.55 16.39
N ALA A 20 8.73 19.92 15.49
CA ALA A 20 8.77 18.49 15.31
C ALA A 20 10.18 18.11 14.85
N SER A 21 10.90 17.35 15.67
CA SER A 21 12.21 16.80 15.32
C SER A 21 12.00 15.64 14.36
N PHE A 22 12.23 15.87 13.07
CA PHE A 22 12.16 14.84 12.03
C PHE A 22 13.50 14.12 11.90
N SER A 23 13.50 12.80 11.70
CA SER A 23 14.68 12.13 11.17
C SER A 23 14.72 12.35 9.65
N SER A 24 15.91 12.56 9.10
CA SER A 24 16.11 12.69 7.65
C SER A 24 15.71 11.43 6.89
N GLU A 25 15.79 10.27 7.55
CA GLU A 25 15.45 8.94 7.02
C GLU A 25 13.94 8.78 6.82
N SER A 26 13.13 9.35 7.71
CA SER A 26 11.67 9.33 7.56
C SER A 26 11.21 10.25 6.43
N ILE A 27 11.84 11.43 6.29
CA ILE A 27 11.50 12.36 5.20
C ILE A 27 11.88 11.76 3.84
N SER A 28 13.08 11.18 3.70
CA SER A 28 13.51 10.59 2.42
C SER A 28 12.63 9.41 2.00
N SER A 29 12.20 8.60 2.97
CA SER A 29 11.31 7.46 2.72
C SER A 29 9.88 7.89 2.40
N ALA A 30 9.40 9.05 2.88
CA ALA A 30 8.10 9.62 2.49
C ALA A 30 8.13 10.20 1.08
N VAL A 31 9.19 10.96 0.76
CA VAL A 31 9.37 11.59 -0.55
C VAL A 31 9.58 10.56 -1.67
N SER A 32 9.98 9.33 -1.33
CA SER A 32 10.22 8.27 -2.29
C SER A 32 8.96 7.49 -2.70
N LEU A 33 7.80 7.69 -2.09
CA LEU A 33 6.55 7.01 -2.48
C LEU A 33 5.83 7.81 -3.58
N THR A 34 6.16 7.52 -4.84
CA THR A 34 5.62 8.26 -6.00
C THR A 34 4.95 7.32 -7.01
N ALA A 35 4.07 7.85 -7.86
CA ALA A 35 3.49 7.06 -8.95
C ALA A 35 4.57 6.49 -9.89
N GLN A 36 5.67 7.22 -10.12
CA GLN A 36 6.75 6.82 -11.04
C GLN A 36 7.50 5.56 -10.59
N ASN A 37 7.56 5.30 -9.28
CA ASN A 37 8.19 4.11 -8.74
C ASN A 37 7.19 3.17 -8.09
N HIS A 38 5.92 3.22 -8.52
CA HIS A 38 4.85 2.36 -8.02
C HIS A 38 4.75 2.38 -6.50
N TYR A 39 4.90 3.57 -5.91
CA TYR A 39 4.87 3.81 -4.47
C TYR A 39 5.79 2.85 -3.69
N GLY A 40 7.00 2.63 -4.24
CA GLY A 40 8.01 1.76 -3.65
C GLY A 40 7.96 0.30 -4.09
N ALA A 41 7.00 -0.12 -4.93
CA ALA A 41 6.85 -1.49 -5.43
C ALA A 41 6.92 -1.56 -6.97
N PRO A 42 8.07 -1.27 -7.61
CA PRO A 42 8.17 -1.17 -9.08
C PRO A 42 8.04 -2.52 -9.82
N ILE A 43 8.21 -3.64 -9.11
CA ILE A 43 8.09 -4.98 -9.67
C ILE A 43 6.79 -5.57 -9.12
N PRO A 44 5.83 -5.97 -9.98
CA PRO A 44 4.55 -6.49 -9.54
C PRO A 44 4.68 -7.85 -8.85
N PRO A 45 3.70 -8.24 -8.02
CA PRO A 45 3.85 -9.36 -7.09
C PRO A 45 3.87 -10.76 -7.73
N TRP A 46 3.69 -10.88 -9.03
CA TRP A 46 3.81 -12.14 -9.78
C TRP A 46 5.18 -12.31 -10.46
N GLU A 47 6.04 -11.29 -10.40
CA GLU A 47 7.36 -11.30 -11.04
C GLU A 47 8.47 -11.59 -10.02
N VAL A 48 9.52 -12.28 -10.46
CA VAL A 48 10.67 -12.62 -9.61
C VAL A 48 11.37 -11.37 -9.08
N GLY A 49 11.67 -11.35 -7.79
CA GLY A 49 12.39 -10.24 -7.14
C GLY A 49 11.49 -9.08 -6.71
N HIS A 50 10.17 -9.25 -6.78
CA HIS A 50 9.19 -8.33 -6.22
C HIS A 50 9.39 -8.12 -4.71
N TYR A 51 9.04 -6.92 -4.24
CA TYR A 51 8.99 -6.59 -2.82
C TYR A 51 7.90 -5.53 -2.57
N PRO A 52 7.17 -5.64 -1.44
CA PRO A 52 6.10 -4.70 -1.10
C PRO A 52 6.68 -3.31 -0.87
N GLY A 53 5.95 -2.28 -1.28
CA GLY A 53 6.41 -0.90 -1.12
C GLY A 53 6.34 -0.43 0.33
N TRP A 54 5.24 -0.77 1.02
CA TRP A 54 4.96 -0.29 2.37
C TRP A 54 3.96 -1.18 3.11
N TYR A 55 3.88 -0.98 4.41
CA TYR A 55 2.94 -1.62 5.32
C TYR A 55 1.96 -0.60 5.90
N TYR A 56 0.69 -0.99 6.00
CA TYR A 56 -0.36 -0.22 6.65
C TYR A 56 -1.25 -1.13 7.49
N GLY A 57 -1.08 -1.03 8.81
CA GLY A 57 -1.81 -1.79 9.79
C GLY A 57 -1.38 -1.43 11.20
N LYS A 58 -2.08 -1.98 12.20
CA LYS A 58 -1.80 -1.77 13.62
C LYS A 58 -0.79 -2.78 14.17
N GLY A 59 -0.52 -3.84 13.42
CA GLY A 59 0.48 -4.85 13.73
C GLY A 59 1.91 -4.37 13.49
N THR A 60 2.85 -5.29 13.67
CA THR A 60 4.27 -5.03 13.43
C THR A 60 4.57 -5.16 11.93
N PRO A 61 5.17 -4.14 11.29
CA PRO A 61 5.61 -4.27 9.90
C PRO A 61 6.65 -5.38 9.78
N PRO A 62 6.66 -6.16 8.68
CA PRO A 62 7.76 -7.08 8.42
C PRO A 62 9.08 -6.33 8.27
N LYS A 63 10.17 -7.02 8.59
CA LYS A 63 11.51 -6.44 8.61
C LYS A 63 11.86 -5.84 7.24
N GLY A 64 12.27 -4.57 7.23
CA GLY A 64 12.70 -3.87 6.02
C GLY A 64 11.58 -3.23 5.21
N ILE A 65 10.33 -3.29 5.69
CA ILE A 65 9.18 -2.60 5.08
C ILE A 65 8.84 -1.38 5.94
N ASN A 66 8.67 -0.23 5.29
CA ASN A 66 8.26 1.00 5.97
C ASN A 66 6.78 0.93 6.39
N CYS A 67 6.50 1.23 7.66
CA CYS A 67 5.14 1.38 8.16
C CYS A 67 4.66 2.82 7.97
N ILE A 68 3.55 3.02 7.23
CA ILE A 68 3.01 4.38 7.00
C ILE A 68 2.30 4.93 8.25
N LEU A 69 1.82 4.08 9.15
CA LEU A 69 1.15 4.50 10.39
C LEU A 69 2.11 4.94 11.51
N GLU A 70 3.42 4.77 11.35
CA GLU A 70 4.37 5.24 12.37
C GLU A 70 4.61 6.76 12.28
N GLY A 71 3.85 7.50 13.10
CA GLY A 71 4.18 8.87 13.51
C GLY A 71 3.88 9.98 12.49
N LEU A 72 4.83 10.92 12.36
CA LEU A 72 4.74 12.17 11.58
C LEU A 72 4.78 11.99 10.05
N PHE A 73 4.91 10.75 9.56
CA PHE A 73 4.97 10.43 8.12
C PHE A 73 3.68 10.82 7.38
N CYS A 74 2.55 10.49 7.99
CA CYS A 74 1.23 10.82 7.49
C CYS A 74 0.94 12.34 7.53
N GLU A 75 1.35 13.03 8.60
CA GLU A 75 1.22 14.49 8.71
C GLU A 75 2.11 15.23 7.68
N LEU A 76 3.33 14.73 7.44
CA LEU A 76 4.24 15.25 6.41
C LEU A 76 3.68 15.05 4.99
N LEU A 77 3.12 13.87 4.70
CA LEU A 77 2.50 13.59 3.40
C LEU A 77 1.30 14.52 3.15
N GLU A 78 0.46 14.77 4.16
CA GLU A 78 -0.67 15.70 4.03
C GLU A 78 -0.21 17.15 3.83
N TYR A 79 0.88 17.58 4.47
CA TYR A 79 1.38 18.94 4.39
C TYR A 79 2.14 19.23 3.08
N PHE A 80 2.92 18.28 2.57
CA PHE A 80 3.81 18.49 1.43
C PHE A 80 3.28 17.93 0.09
N PHE A 81 2.41 16.92 0.09
CA PHE A 81 2.17 16.08 -1.11
C PHE A 81 0.76 16.09 -1.75
N PRO A 82 -0.16 17.07 -1.56
CA PRO A 82 -1.43 17.06 -2.30
C PRO A 82 -1.27 17.12 -3.84
N PHE A 83 -0.09 17.45 -4.36
CA PHE A 83 0.22 17.50 -5.79
C PHE A 83 0.81 16.21 -6.39
N LEU A 84 1.13 15.21 -5.57
CA LEU A 84 1.87 14.01 -6.01
C LEU A 84 1.05 12.71 -5.99
N GLY A 85 -0.27 12.81 -5.78
CA GLY A 85 -1.20 11.69 -5.93
C GLY A 85 -1.07 10.60 -4.86
N PHE A 86 -0.53 10.94 -3.70
CA PHE A 86 -0.51 10.08 -2.51
C PHE A 86 -1.00 10.89 -1.31
N HIS A 87 -2.01 10.40 -0.60
CA HIS A 87 -2.50 10.98 0.64
C HIS A 87 -2.16 10.05 1.80
N CYS A 88 -2.14 10.54 3.03
CA CYS A 88 -2.09 9.64 4.17
C CYS A 88 -3.36 8.75 4.16
N PRO A 89 -3.24 7.42 4.24
CA PRO A 89 -4.39 6.57 4.42
C PRO A 89 -5.03 6.87 5.79
N LYS A 90 -6.30 7.26 5.78
CA LYS A 90 -7.09 7.48 7.00
C LYS A 90 -8.04 6.30 7.18
N PRO A 91 -8.17 5.75 8.39
CA PRO A 91 -9.28 4.85 8.65
C PRO A 91 -10.59 5.60 8.41
N PRO A 92 -11.61 4.94 7.82
CA PRO A 92 -12.91 5.57 7.62
C PRO A 92 -13.46 6.06 8.97
N PRO A 93 -14.05 7.27 9.03
CA PRO A 93 -14.59 7.81 10.27
C PRO A 93 -15.69 6.88 10.80
N PRO A 94 -15.78 6.69 12.13
CA PRO A 94 -16.90 5.95 12.70
C PRO A 94 -18.22 6.64 12.34
N PRO A 95 -19.29 5.88 12.04
CA PRO A 95 -20.58 6.48 11.73
C PRO A 95 -21.08 7.31 12.93
N PRO A 96 -21.76 8.44 12.69
CA PRO A 96 -22.35 9.23 13.76
C PRO A 96 -23.27 8.37 14.64
N PRO A 97 -23.32 8.63 15.96
CA PRO A 97 -24.31 7.98 16.82
C PRO A 97 -25.70 8.13 16.20
N HIS A 98 -26.42 7.02 16.05
CA HIS A 98 -27.78 6.93 15.48
C HIS A 98 -27.92 7.00 13.94
N GLN A 99 -26.84 7.02 13.17
CA GLN A 99 -26.93 6.81 11.71
C GLN A 99 -26.58 5.37 11.34
N PRO A 100 -27.32 4.76 10.39
CA PRO A 100 -26.90 3.49 9.81
C PRO A 100 -25.52 3.68 9.14
N PRO A 101 -24.66 2.64 9.13
CA PRO A 101 -23.37 2.72 8.45
C PRO A 101 -23.55 3.15 6.99
N PRO A 102 -22.64 3.98 6.44
CA PRO A 102 -22.66 4.29 5.01
C PRO A 102 -22.55 3.00 4.18
N PRO A 103 -23.18 2.93 3.00
CA PRO A 103 -23.01 1.81 2.10
C PRO A 103 -21.52 1.59 1.78
N PRO A 104 -21.07 0.33 1.60
CA PRO A 104 -19.67 0.06 1.22
C PRO A 104 -19.33 0.77 -0.09
N GLU A 105 -18.20 1.46 -0.15
CA GLU A 105 -17.74 2.16 -1.37
C GLU A 105 -17.17 1.20 -2.43
N PHE A 106 -16.89 -0.04 -2.04
CA PHE A 106 -16.38 -1.08 -2.93
C PHE A 106 -17.39 -2.22 -3.06
N THR A 107 -17.39 -2.87 -4.23
CA THR A 107 -18.13 -4.08 -4.54
C THR A 107 -17.14 -5.22 -4.71
N GLN A 108 -17.36 -6.34 -4.00
CA GLN A 108 -16.53 -7.54 -4.18
C GLN A 108 -16.84 -8.19 -5.53
N CYS A 109 -15.83 -8.34 -6.37
CA CYS A 109 -15.90 -8.89 -7.74
C CYS A 109 -15.69 -10.40 -7.76
N PHE A 110 -14.82 -10.90 -6.89
CA PHE A 110 -14.56 -12.33 -6.71
C PHE A 110 -14.09 -12.58 -5.28
N SER A 111 -14.17 -13.84 -4.84
CA SER A 111 -13.76 -14.22 -3.50
C SER A 111 -13.23 -15.65 -3.39
N ASN A 112 -12.38 -15.83 -2.38
CA ASN A 112 -11.84 -17.11 -1.95
C ASN A 112 -11.20 -17.93 -3.09
N LEU A 113 -10.48 -17.25 -3.99
CA LEU A 113 -9.72 -17.90 -5.06
C LEU A 113 -8.31 -18.27 -4.58
N THR A 114 -7.66 -19.16 -5.34
CA THR A 114 -6.26 -19.57 -5.12
C THR A 114 -5.29 -18.86 -6.06
N GLY A 115 -5.77 -17.96 -6.92
CA GLY A 115 -4.95 -17.09 -7.74
C GLY A 115 -5.14 -15.63 -7.34
N ALA A 116 -4.06 -14.86 -7.32
CA ALA A 116 -4.07 -13.41 -7.18
C ALA A 116 -4.28 -12.75 -8.54
N ALA A 117 -4.82 -11.53 -8.53
CA ALA A 117 -5.01 -10.74 -9.74
C ALA A 117 -3.65 -10.38 -10.37
N GLN A 118 -3.52 -10.59 -11.68
CA GLN A 118 -2.42 -10.13 -12.51
C GLN A 118 -2.98 -9.38 -13.71
N ASP A 119 -2.57 -8.12 -13.87
CA ASP A 119 -3.09 -7.25 -14.93
C ASP A 119 -2.14 -6.06 -15.22
N ALA A 120 -2.21 -5.52 -16.43
CA ALA A 120 -1.39 -4.40 -16.87
C ALA A 120 -1.72 -3.08 -16.15
N SER A 121 -2.91 -2.95 -15.56
CA SER A 121 -3.34 -1.78 -14.78
C SER A 121 -2.73 -1.69 -13.38
N TYR A 122 -1.75 -2.54 -13.06
CA TYR A 122 -1.04 -2.56 -11.78
C TYR A 122 -0.41 -1.22 -11.40
N GLN A 123 -0.63 -0.82 -10.15
CA GLN A 123 -0.08 0.43 -9.61
C GLN A 123 0.95 0.22 -8.53
N THR A 124 0.67 -0.62 -7.56
CA THR A 124 1.55 -0.87 -6.41
C THR A 124 1.01 -2.07 -5.63
N TYR A 125 1.80 -2.58 -4.68
CA TYR A 125 1.25 -3.39 -3.62
C TYR A 125 1.96 -3.13 -2.29
N GLY A 126 1.20 -3.29 -1.22
CA GLY A 126 1.68 -3.22 0.14
C GLY A 126 1.16 -4.38 0.98
N LEU A 127 1.48 -4.33 2.26
CA LEU A 127 1.01 -5.30 3.25
C LEU A 127 0.07 -4.63 4.23
N VAL A 128 -0.99 -5.35 4.61
CA VAL A 128 -2.01 -4.85 5.53
C VAL A 128 -2.46 -5.92 6.49
N ASP A 129 -3.11 -5.52 7.59
CA ASP A 129 -3.67 -6.47 8.55
C ASP A 129 -5.07 -6.93 8.15
N THR A 130 -5.86 -6.05 7.53
CA THR A 130 -7.26 -6.32 7.21
C THR A 130 -7.66 -5.80 5.82
N VAL A 131 -8.80 -6.29 5.31
CA VAL A 131 -9.42 -5.75 4.08
C VAL A 131 -9.77 -4.26 4.24
N ALA A 132 -10.19 -3.83 5.43
CA ALA A 132 -10.48 -2.42 5.70
C ALA A 132 -9.23 -1.54 5.61
N ASP A 133 -8.07 -2.09 5.99
CA ASP A 133 -6.78 -1.41 5.83
C ASP A 133 -6.38 -1.33 4.35
N CYS A 134 -6.70 -2.35 3.54
CA CYS A 134 -6.50 -2.31 2.09
C CYS A 134 -7.40 -1.27 1.40
N ILE A 135 -8.64 -1.10 1.88
CA ILE A 135 -9.53 -0.02 1.41
C ILE A 135 -8.87 1.35 1.65
N ALA A 136 -8.44 1.62 2.88
CA ALA A 136 -7.76 2.88 3.20
C ALA A 136 -6.49 3.07 2.37
N MET A 137 -5.71 2.01 2.16
CA MET A 137 -4.55 2.00 1.28
C MET A 137 -4.93 2.37 -0.17
N CYS A 138 -5.99 1.79 -0.73
CA CYS A 138 -6.47 2.15 -2.07
C CYS A 138 -6.91 3.62 -2.14
N ASP A 139 -7.67 4.11 -1.17
CA ASP A 139 -8.13 5.51 -1.16
C ASP A 139 -7.00 6.53 -0.99
N SER A 140 -5.86 6.09 -0.45
CA SER A 140 -4.65 6.90 -0.32
C SER A 140 -3.87 7.07 -1.63
N VAL A 141 -4.08 6.17 -2.61
CA VAL A 141 -3.36 6.13 -3.88
C VAL A 141 -4.23 6.69 -4.99
N SER A 142 -3.79 7.80 -5.59
CA SER A 142 -4.52 8.42 -6.70
C SER A 142 -4.66 7.46 -7.86
N GLY A 143 -5.89 7.33 -8.38
CA GLY A 143 -6.19 6.41 -9.48
C GLY A 143 -6.42 4.97 -9.05
N CYS A 144 -6.40 4.63 -7.75
CA CYS A 144 -6.83 3.30 -7.31
C CYS A 144 -8.34 3.09 -7.50
N ILE A 145 -8.66 2.14 -8.38
CA ILE A 145 -10.03 1.75 -8.75
C ILE A 145 -10.35 0.33 -8.26
N PHE A 146 -9.36 -0.55 -8.17
CA PHE A 146 -9.54 -1.92 -7.73
C PHE A 146 -8.40 -2.35 -6.81
N PHE A 147 -8.70 -3.24 -5.89
CA PHE A 147 -7.68 -3.93 -5.11
C PHE A 147 -7.97 -5.42 -4.99
N ASN A 148 -6.90 -6.21 -4.92
CA ASN A 148 -6.94 -7.63 -4.61
C ASN A 148 -6.21 -7.89 -3.29
N THR A 149 -6.90 -8.51 -2.35
CA THR A 149 -6.31 -8.99 -1.10
C THR A 149 -6.10 -10.49 -1.15
N TYR A 150 -4.96 -10.97 -0.69
CA TYR A 150 -4.66 -12.41 -0.64
C TYR A 150 -3.55 -12.74 0.36
N HIS A 151 -3.46 -14.00 0.76
CA HIS A 151 -2.28 -14.53 1.44
C HIS A 151 -1.33 -15.11 0.40
N ASP A 152 -0.09 -14.62 0.45
CA ASP A 152 1.03 -15.15 -0.29
C ASP A 152 1.88 -15.97 0.69
N VAL A 153 1.52 -17.25 0.81
CA VAL A 153 2.06 -18.15 1.82
C VAL A 153 3.48 -18.52 1.44
N ASN A 154 4.40 -18.48 2.39
CA ASN A 154 5.85 -18.58 2.20
C ASN A 154 6.51 -17.42 1.43
N GLY A 155 5.74 -16.63 0.66
CA GLY A 155 6.24 -15.43 0.00
C GLY A 155 6.62 -14.30 0.97
N LYS A 156 7.06 -13.16 0.40
CA LYS A 156 7.27 -11.88 1.11
C LYS A 156 8.17 -11.99 2.36
N GLY A 157 9.19 -12.85 2.28
CA GLY A 157 10.09 -13.09 3.42
C GLY A 157 9.40 -13.75 4.63
N GLY A 158 8.36 -14.57 4.38
CA GLY A 158 7.62 -15.29 5.40
C GLY A 158 6.55 -14.47 6.13
N SER A 159 6.22 -13.28 5.61
CA SER A 159 5.17 -12.42 6.17
C SER A 159 3.79 -13.07 6.07
N THR A 160 3.06 -13.11 7.19
CA THR A 160 1.69 -13.63 7.26
C THR A 160 0.63 -12.56 7.00
N GLN A 161 1.02 -11.29 6.88
CA GLN A 161 0.12 -10.18 6.57
C GLN A 161 -0.58 -10.38 5.21
N LEU A 162 -1.75 -9.78 5.05
CA LEU A 162 -2.45 -9.76 3.77
C LEU A 162 -1.65 -8.93 2.77
N THR A 163 -1.49 -9.45 1.57
CA THR A 163 -1.03 -8.66 0.43
C THR A 163 -2.20 -7.81 -0.05
N CYS A 164 -1.98 -6.53 -0.33
CA CYS A 164 -2.95 -5.61 -0.90
C CYS A 164 -2.37 -5.04 -2.20
N ALA A 165 -2.79 -5.60 -3.35
CA ALA A 165 -2.35 -5.16 -4.68
C ALA A 165 -3.38 -4.21 -5.29
N LEU A 166 -2.93 -3.05 -5.78
CA LEU A 166 -3.78 -1.97 -6.29
C LEU A 166 -3.69 -1.84 -7.81
N PHE A 167 -4.83 -1.55 -8.44
CA PHE A 167 -5.00 -1.49 -9.89
C PHE A 167 -5.82 -0.28 -10.33
N GLN A 168 -5.60 0.19 -11.56
CA GLN A 168 -6.31 1.33 -12.18
C GLN A 168 -7.63 0.92 -12.85
N GLU A 169 -7.91 -0.37 -12.99
CA GLU A 169 -9.11 -0.87 -13.63
C GLU A 169 -9.83 -1.89 -12.75
N CYS A 170 -11.15 -2.01 -12.88
CA CYS A 170 -11.89 -3.07 -12.21
C CYS A 170 -11.65 -4.41 -12.90
N LEU A 171 -11.12 -5.36 -12.15
CA LEU A 171 -10.82 -6.70 -12.63
C LEU A 171 -11.90 -7.71 -12.23
N THR A 172 -11.93 -8.83 -12.95
CA THR A 172 -12.81 -9.97 -12.67
C THR A 172 -12.00 -11.17 -12.17
N ALA A 173 -12.69 -12.26 -11.81
CA ALA A 173 -12.06 -13.53 -11.44
C ALA A 173 -11.12 -14.08 -12.55
N ASP A 174 -11.29 -13.67 -13.81
CA ASP A 174 -10.43 -14.13 -14.92
C ASP A 174 -8.99 -13.62 -14.79
N SER A 175 -8.78 -12.49 -14.09
CA SER A 175 -7.45 -11.96 -13.79
C SER A 175 -6.73 -12.72 -12.66
N ALA A 176 -7.44 -13.59 -11.93
CA ALA A 176 -6.93 -14.28 -10.76
C ALA A 176 -6.12 -15.53 -11.16
N ASP A 177 -5.06 -15.33 -11.94
CA ASP A 177 -4.24 -16.37 -12.56
C ASP A 177 -2.78 -16.41 -12.06
N ASN A 178 -2.40 -15.53 -11.11
CA ASN A 178 -1.15 -15.66 -10.36
C ASN A 178 -1.32 -16.63 -9.17
N TYR A 179 -0.89 -17.87 -9.33
CA TYR A 179 -0.99 -18.90 -8.28
C TYR A 179 0.22 -18.96 -7.33
N GLY A 180 1.21 -18.06 -7.49
CA GLY A 180 2.52 -18.19 -6.86
C GLY A 180 3.40 -19.18 -7.63
N GLY A 181 4.22 -19.94 -6.91
CA GLY A 181 5.17 -20.91 -7.48
C GLY A 181 6.60 -20.41 -7.52
N GLN A 182 6.91 -19.25 -6.93
CA GLN A 182 8.26 -18.73 -6.83
C GLN A 182 9.00 -19.43 -5.68
N THR A 183 10.26 -19.81 -5.93
CA THR A 183 11.12 -20.39 -4.90
C THR A 183 11.73 -19.29 -4.05
N GLN A 184 11.53 -19.40 -2.74
CA GLN A 184 11.98 -18.45 -1.73
C GLN A 184 13.42 -18.73 -1.31
N PRO A 185 14.12 -17.77 -0.66
CA PRO A 185 15.52 -17.95 -0.24
C PRO A 185 15.77 -19.15 0.68
N ASP A 186 14.75 -19.62 1.41
CA ASP A 186 14.82 -20.79 2.28
C ASP A 186 14.50 -22.12 1.56
N GLY A 187 14.25 -22.06 0.25
CA GLY A 187 13.91 -23.20 -0.60
C GLY A 187 12.42 -23.60 -0.57
N SER A 188 11.59 -22.93 0.22
CA SER A 188 10.14 -23.10 0.14
C SER A 188 9.61 -22.54 -1.18
N VAL A 189 8.43 -23.02 -1.60
CA VAL A 189 7.71 -22.50 -2.76
C VAL A 189 6.48 -21.79 -2.23
N ASP A 190 6.23 -20.58 -2.73
CA ASP A 190 5.04 -19.83 -2.36
C ASP A 190 3.79 -20.29 -3.10
N TYR A 191 2.64 -19.91 -2.53
CA TYR A 191 1.34 -20.16 -3.14
C TYR A 191 0.31 -19.17 -2.60
N ILE A 192 -0.68 -18.87 -3.44
CA ILE A 192 -1.73 -17.91 -3.10
C ILE A 192 -2.96 -18.59 -2.48
N THR A 193 -3.49 -18.02 -1.41
CA THR A 193 -4.78 -18.41 -0.81
C THR A 193 -5.64 -17.21 -0.47
N ASN A 194 -6.95 -17.46 -0.32
CA ASN A 194 -7.93 -16.48 0.14
C ASN A 194 -7.89 -15.18 -0.67
N SER A 195 -7.82 -15.31 -1.99
CA SER A 195 -7.77 -14.17 -2.89
C SER A 195 -9.17 -13.60 -3.14
N ASP A 196 -9.35 -12.34 -2.76
CA ASP A 196 -10.58 -11.57 -2.86
C ASP A 196 -10.34 -10.27 -3.65
N GLY A 197 -11.23 -9.94 -4.59
CA GLY A 197 -11.11 -8.77 -5.45
C GLY A 197 -12.23 -7.77 -5.23
N TYR A 198 -11.92 -6.47 -5.21
CA TYR A 198 -12.87 -5.40 -4.89
C TYR A 198 -12.73 -4.22 -5.85
N CYS A 199 -13.83 -3.85 -6.49
CA CYS A 199 -13.93 -2.72 -7.42
C CYS A 199 -14.62 -1.53 -6.73
N LYS A 200 -14.04 -0.34 -6.83
CA LYS A 200 -14.64 0.90 -6.35
C LYS A 200 -15.95 1.16 -7.11
N LYS A 201 -17.02 1.46 -6.38
CA LYS A 201 -18.28 1.86 -7.00
C LYS A 201 -18.07 3.18 -7.72
N LYS A 202 -18.53 3.29 -8.97
CA LYS A 202 -18.55 4.58 -9.65
C LYS A 202 -19.42 5.54 -8.83
N ALA A 203 -18.91 6.75 -8.58
CA ALA A 203 -19.72 7.80 -7.97
C ALA A 203 -20.97 8.01 -8.84
N THR A 204 -22.15 7.84 -8.27
CA THR A 204 -23.39 8.29 -8.89
C THR A 204 -23.35 9.82 -8.90
N ALA A 205 -23.29 10.40 -10.09
CA ALA A 205 -23.38 11.85 -10.32
C ALA A 205 -24.76 12.39 -9.93
#